data_AF-A0A4S8LKY9-F1
#
_entry.id   AF-A0A4S8LKY9-F1
#
_cell.length_a   1.000
_cell.length_b   1.000
_cell.length_c   1.000
_cell.angle_alpha   90.00
_cell.angle_beta   90.00
_cell.angle_gamma   90.00
#
_symmetry.space_group_name_H-M   'P 1'
#
loop_
_entity.id
_entity.type
_entity.pdbx_description
1 polymer ?
#
loop_
_entity_poly.entity_id
_entity_poly.type
_entity_poly.pdbx_seq_one_letter_code
_entity_poly.pdbx_strand_id
1 'polypeptide(L)'
;MIDVRDAARAHLLALSTPAVPGRDKRFIISAKSFTWKEFVELYRKERSGLKDRLPRENLEQGFGQTSAPLDIEFAKGVLGMKEYIKWEETALAALDAALVLEKK
;
A
#
# COMPACT_ATOMS: atom_id res chain seq x y z
N MET A 1 2.27 3.41 1.05
CA MET A 1 1.50 2.16 1.09
C MET A 1 2.25 1.08 0.37
N ILE A 2 2.20 -0.14 0.90
CA ILE A 2 2.85 -1.32 0.36
C ILE A 2 2.01 -2.55 0.71
N ASP A 3 1.97 -3.55 -0.18
CA ASP A 3 1.39 -4.85 0.12
C ASP A 3 2.31 -5.64 1.07
N VAL A 4 1.74 -6.37 2.03
CA VAL A 4 2.53 -7.18 2.97
C VAL A 4 3.36 -8.26 2.27
N ARG A 5 2.90 -8.78 1.12
CA ARG A 5 3.62 -9.77 0.30
C ARG A 5 4.84 -9.15 -0.35
N ASP A 6 4.77 -7.89 -0.79
CA ASP A 6 5.93 -7.16 -1.30
C ASP A 6 6.92 -6.80 -0.19
N ALA A 7 6.42 -6.44 1.00
CA ALA A 7 7.29 -6.24 2.16
C ALA A 7 8.06 -7.54 2.49
N ALA A 8 7.39 -8.70 2.49
CA ALA A 8 8.04 -9.99 2.70
C ALA A 8 9.09 -10.30 1.62
N ARG A 9 8.75 -10.06 0.34
CA ARG A 9 9.69 -10.19 -0.79
C ARG A 9 10.92 -9.31 -0.62
N ALA A 10 10.74 -8.06 -0.16
CA ALA A 10 11.85 -7.15 0.12
C ALA A 10 12.82 -7.70 1.18
N HIS A 11 12.28 -8.33 2.24
CA HIS A 11 13.10 -8.94 3.28
C HIS A 11 13.94 -10.10 2.74
N LEU A 12 13.33 -10.97 1.90
CA LEU A 12 14.07 -12.07 1.26
C LEU A 12 15.21 -11.55 0.38
N LEU A 13 14.96 -10.52 -0.42
CA LEU A 13 15.97 -9.91 -1.28
C LEU A 13 17.09 -9.25 -0.46
N ALA A 14 16.76 -8.59 0.65
CA ALA A 14 17.72 -7.92 1.52
C ALA A 14 18.71 -8.89 2.20
N LEU A 15 18.27 -10.13 2.48
CA LEU A 15 19.14 -11.19 3.02
C LEU A 15 20.21 -11.61 2.01
N SER A 16 19.83 -11.77 0.74
CA SER A 16 20.75 -12.18 -0.33
C SER A 16 21.58 -11.01 -0.88
N THR A 17 21.25 -9.77 -0.52
CA THR A 17 21.97 -8.58 -0.99
C THR A 17 23.34 -8.48 -0.30
N PRO A 18 24.45 -8.38 -1.05
CA PRO A 18 25.78 -8.14 -0.50
C PRO A 18 25.87 -6.84 0.32
N ALA A 19 26.96 -6.66 1.06
CA ALA A 19 27.24 -5.36 1.68
C ALA A 19 27.28 -4.26 0.61
N VAL A 20 26.67 -3.12 0.89
CA VAL A 20 26.69 -1.96 0.00
C VAL A 20 27.81 -1.02 0.47
N PRO A 21 28.84 -0.76 -0.35
CA PRO A 21 29.94 0.10 0.06
C PRO A 21 29.45 1.49 0.50
N GLY A 22 29.92 1.94 1.66
CA GLY A 22 29.67 3.29 2.16
C GLY A 22 28.26 3.56 2.71
N ARG A 23 27.42 2.55 2.91
CA ARG A 23 26.08 2.74 3.52
C ARG A 23 25.46 1.49 4.13
N ASP A 24 24.55 1.70 5.07
CA ASP A 24 23.72 0.64 5.63
C ASP A 24 22.62 0.18 4.65
N LYS A 25 22.23 -1.10 4.79
CA LYS A 25 21.11 -1.73 4.08
C LYS A 25 19.75 -1.30 4.67
N ARG A 26 19.45 0.00 4.59
CA ARG A 26 18.14 0.57 4.93
C ARG A 26 17.36 0.85 3.65
N PHE A 27 16.29 0.11 3.43
CA PHE A 27 15.47 0.19 2.22
C PHE A 27 14.10 0.79 2.54
N ILE A 28 13.71 1.83 1.81
CA ILE A 28 12.34 2.35 1.83
C ILE A 28 11.56 1.57 0.78
N ILE A 29 10.56 0.81 1.22
CA ILE A 29 9.68 0.05 0.34
C ILE A 29 8.31 0.71 0.36
N SER A 30 7.94 1.35 -0.75
CA SER A 30 6.67 2.05 -0.89
C SER A 30 6.23 2.04 -2.35
N ALA A 31 4.98 1.63 -2.60
CA ALA A 31 4.40 1.60 -3.95
C ALA A 31 3.73 2.94 -4.31
N LYS A 32 3.05 3.59 -3.35
CA LYS A 32 2.41 4.91 -3.52
C LYS A 32 2.10 5.57 -2.18
N SER A 33 1.85 6.88 -2.18
CA SER A 33 1.05 7.54 -1.14
C SER A 33 -0.44 7.31 -1.40
N PHE A 34 -1.28 7.35 -0.37
CA PHE A 34 -2.73 7.14 -0.51
C PHE A 34 -3.51 8.08 0.43
N THR A 35 -4.79 8.23 0.14
CA THR A 35 -5.77 8.94 0.98
C THR A 35 -6.89 7.99 1.38
N TRP A 36 -7.55 8.27 2.51
CA TRP A 36 -8.72 7.49 2.93
C TRP A 36 -9.91 7.65 1.97
N LYS A 37 -9.98 8.77 1.25
CA LYS A 37 -11.02 9.00 0.24
C LYS A 37 -10.91 8.01 -0.91
N GLU A 38 -9.70 7.77 -1.44
CA GLU A 38 -9.46 6.75 -2.48
C GLU A 38 -9.94 5.36 -2.04
N PHE A 39 -9.71 4.98 -0.78
CA PHE A 39 -10.16 3.70 -0.22
C PHE A 39 -11.68 3.57 -0.22
N VAL A 40 -12.37 4.58 0.30
CA VAL A 40 -13.83 4.60 0.39
C VAL A 40 -14.46 4.58 -1.01
N GLU A 41 -13.90 5.33 -1.96
CA GLU A 41 -14.37 5.35 -3.35
C GLU A 41 -14.17 3.99 -4.04
N LEU A 42 -13.00 3.36 -3.87
CA LEU A 42 -12.72 2.02 -4.37
C LEU A 42 -13.72 1.01 -3.81
N TYR A 43 -13.92 0.98 -2.50
CA TYR A 43 -14.83 0.02 -1.85
C TYR A 43 -16.28 0.24 -2.27
N ARG A 44 -16.72 1.50 -2.40
CA ARG A 44 -18.06 1.82 -2.86
C ARG A 44 -18.31 1.31 -4.28
N LYS A 45 -17.30 1.41 -5.15
CA LYS A 45 -17.33 0.95 -6.54
C LYS A 45 -17.32 -0.58 -6.63
N GLU A 46 -16.35 -1.22 -5.98
CA GLU A 46 -16.07 -2.65 -6.17
C GLU A 46 -16.85 -3.57 -5.21
N ARG A 47 -17.40 -3.02 -4.11
CA ARG A 47 -18.19 -3.74 -3.09
C ARG A 47 -19.42 -2.92 -2.71
N SER A 48 -20.32 -2.72 -3.68
CA SER A 48 -21.52 -1.89 -3.52
C SER A 48 -22.44 -2.29 -2.36
N GLY A 49 -22.41 -3.55 -1.92
CA GLY A 49 -23.13 -4.03 -0.73
C GLY A 49 -22.66 -3.43 0.59
N LEU A 50 -21.54 -2.70 0.62
CA LEU A 50 -21.04 -2.00 1.81
C LEU A 50 -21.42 -0.52 1.85
N LYS A 51 -22.16 0.00 0.86
CA LYS A 51 -22.48 1.44 0.73
C LYS A 51 -22.94 2.07 2.05
N ASP A 52 -23.84 1.41 2.77
CA ASP A 52 -24.43 1.93 4.01
C ASP A 52 -23.46 1.88 5.22
N ARG A 53 -22.34 1.16 5.08
CA ARG A 53 -21.27 1.06 6.10
C ARG A 53 -20.11 2.02 5.84
N LEU A 54 -20.11 2.71 4.71
CA LEU A 54 -19.04 3.63 4.29
C LEU A 54 -19.40 5.09 4.61
N PRO A 55 -18.40 5.98 4.75
CA PRO A 55 -18.63 7.42 4.81
C PRO A 55 -19.46 7.93 3.61
N ARG A 56 -20.20 9.02 3.80
CA ARG A 56 -21.02 9.64 2.75
C ARG A 56 -20.14 10.18 1.61
N GLU A 57 -20.67 10.16 0.38
CA GLU A 57 -19.93 10.59 -0.82
C GLU A 57 -19.58 12.08 -0.82
N ASN A 58 -20.46 12.92 -0.29
CA ASN A 58 -20.33 14.37 -0.27
C ASN A 58 -19.50 14.90 0.92
N LEU A 59 -18.67 14.05 1.53
CA LEU A 59 -17.86 14.44 2.66
C LEU A 59 -16.63 15.22 2.16
N GLU A 60 -16.61 16.52 2.44
CA GLU A 60 -15.49 17.39 2.10
C GLU A 60 -14.31 17.11 3.03
N GLN A 61 -13.12 16.89 2.46
CA GLN A 61 -11.89 16.92 3.25
C GLN A 61 -11.59 18.38 3.59
N GLY A 62 -11.71 18.75 4.87
CA GLY A 62 -11.55 20.13 5.34
C GLY A 62 -10.15 20.74 5.14
N PHE A 63 -9.17 19.93 4.71
CA PHE A 63 -7.84 20.39 4.32
C PHE A 63 -7.30 19.50 3.20
N GLY A 64 -6.65 20.12 2.22
CA GLY A 64 -5.94 19.40 1.16
C GLY A 64 -4.73 18.66 1.75
N GLN A 65 -4.80 17.33 1.77
CA GLN A 65 -3.69 16.52 2.24
C GLN A 65 -2.62 16.44 1.15
N THR A 66 -1.42 16.93 1.45
CA THR A 66 -0.24 16.73 0.59
C THR A 66 0.61 15.58 1.14
N SER A 67 1.41 14.97 0.28
CA SER A 67 2.42 13.99 0.66
C SER A 67 3.73 14.39 0.02
N ALA A 68 4.80 14.44 0.82
CA ALA A 68 6.14 14.48 0.25
C ALA A 68 6.37 13.21 -0.58
N PRO A 69 7.05 13.30 -1.73
CA PRO A 69 7.43 12.12 -2.50
C PRO A 69 8.44 11.29 -1.69
N LEU A 70 8.28 9.98 -1.73
CA LEU A 70 9.23 9.04 -1.11
C LEU A 70 10.26 8.61 -2.16
N ASP A 71 11.54 8.82 -1.87
CA ASP A 71 12.62 8.30 -2.67
C ASP A 71 12.80 6.80 -2.41
N ILE A 72 12.50 6.00 -3.43
CA ILE A 72 12.62 4.54 -3.42
C ILE A 72 13.71 4.04 -4.40
N GLU A 73 14.50 4.93 -5.01
CA GLU A 73 15.46 4.55 -6.05
C GLU A 73 16.57 3.65 -5.49
N PHE A 74 16.93 3.80 -4.21
CA PHE A 74 17.87 2.90 -3.57
C PHE A 74 17.35 1.45 -3.49
N ALA A 75 16.10 1.27 -3.07
CA ALA A 75 15.49 -0.07 -2.99
C ALA A 75 15.33 -0.68 -4.39
N LYS A 76 14.93 0.11 -5.37
CA LYS A 76 14.80 -0.30 -6.76
C LYS A 76 16.14 -0.71 -7.37
N GLY A 77 17.20 0.05 -7.12
CA GLY A 77 18.54 -0.20 -7.65
C GLY A 77 19.21 -1.42 -7.01
N VAL A 78 19.10 -1.57 -5.69
CA VAL A 78 19.80 -2.63 -4.96
C VAL A 78 18.98 -3.92 -4.86
N LEU A 79 17.68 -3.83 -4.58
CA LEU A 79 16.81 -5.01 -4.45
C LEU A 79 16.15 -5.41 -5.78
N GLY A 80 16.23 -4.59 -6.83
CA GLY A 80 15.56 -4.85 -8.10
C GLY A 80 14.03 -4.74 -8.04
N MET A 81 13.47 -4.16 -6.97
CA MET A 81 12.02 -4.00 -6.78
C MET A 81 11.48 -2.84 -7.63
N LYS A 82 11.17 -3.14 -8.89
CA LYS A 82 10.61 -2.18 -9.87
C LYS A 82 9.09 -2.19 -9.93
N GLU A 83 8.50 -3.35 -9.62
CA GLU A 83 7.07 -3.58 -9.66
C GLU A 83 6.58 -3.99 -8.28
N TYR A 84 5.37 -3.53 -7.96
CA TYR A 84 4.66 -3.78 -6.73
C TYR A 84 3.24 -4.23 -7.07
N ILE A 85 2.64 -4.98 -6.15
CA ILE A 85 1.22 -5.29 -6.17
C ILE A 85 0.44 -3.96 -6.15
N LYS A 86 -0.58 -3.88 -7.00
CA LYS A 86 -1.43 -2.70 -7.11
C LYS A 86 -2.16 -2.45 -5.79
N TRP A 87 -2.25 -1.19 -5.40
CA TRP A 87 -2.86 -0.83 -4.11
C TRP A 87 -4.34 -1.24 -4.03
N GLU A 88 -5.05 -1.25 -5.16
CA GLU A 88 -6.44 -1.71 -5.23
C GLU A 88 -6.55 -3.20 -4.87
N GLU A 89 -5.60 -4.01 -5.33
CA GLU A 89 -5.56 -5.43 -4.98
C GLU A 89 -5.30 -5.61 -3.49
N THR A 90 -4.32 -4.89 -2.93
CA THR A 90 -4.03 -4.91 -1.49
C THR A 90 -5.26 -4.50 -0.67
N ALA A 91 -5.92 -3.42 -1.05
CA ALA A 91 -7.09 -2.88 -0.35
C ALA A 91 -8.27 -3.87 -0.39
N LEU A 92 -8.60 -4.39 -1.56
CA LEU A 92 -9.72 -5.32 -1.74
C LEU A 92 -9.46 -6.66 -1.05
N ALA A 93 -8.25 -7.21 -1.16
CA ALA A 93 -7.89 -8.46 -0.50
C ALA A 93 -7.97 -8.33 1.04
N ALA A 94 -7.50 -7.20 1.59
CA ALA A 94 -7.60 -6.93 3.03
C ALA A 94 -9.06 -6.77 3.49
N LEU A 95 -9.88 -6.03 2.73
CA LEU A 95 -11.31 -5.88 3.00
C LEU A 95 -12.04 -7.22 2.99
N ASP A 96 -11.84 -8.02 1.93
CA ASP A 96 -12.51 -9.31 1.78
C ASP A 96 -12.12 -10.27 2.92
N ALA A 97 -10.85 -10.28 3.33
CA ALA A 97 -10.41 -11.04 4.49
C ALA A 97 -11.11 -10.61 5.79
N ALA A 98 -11.28 -9.30 6.01
CA ALA A 98 -12.02 -8.78 7.17
C ALA A 98 -13.49 -9.20 7.14
N LEU A 99 -14.16 -9.10 5.98
CA LEU A 99 -15.57 -9.51 5.83
C LEU A 99 -15.79 -11.01 6.06
N VAL A 100 -14.81 -11.85 5.74
CA VAL A 100 -14.87 -13.29 6.06
C VAL A 100 -14.83 -13.50 7.57
N LEU A 101 -14.04 -12.71 8.29
CA LEU A 101 -13.94 -12.79 9.75
C LEU A 101 -15.19 -12.25 10.46
N GLU A 102 -15.85 -11.23 9.91
CA GLU A 102 -17.10 -10.68 10.45
C GLU A 102 -18.29 -11.65 10.42
N LYS A 103 -18.24 -12.68 9.57
CA LYS A 103 -19.30 -13.70 9.45
C LYS A 103 -19.17 -14.82 10.48
N LYS A 104 -18.17 -14.77 11.36
CA LYS A 104 -17.98 -15.70 12.46
C LYS A 104 -18.56 -15.12 13.74
#